data_AF-A0A2S0JSK5-F1
#
_entry.id   AF-A0A2S0JSK5-F1
#
_cell.length_a   1.000
_cell.length_b   1.000
_cell.length_c   1.000
_cell.angle_alpha   90.00
_cell.angle_beta   90.00
_cell.angle_gamma   90.00
#
_symmetry.space_group_name_H-M   'P 1'
#
loop_
_entity.id
_entity.type
_entity.pdbx_description
1 polymer ?
#
loop_
_entity_poly.entity_id
_entity_poly.type
_entity_poly.pdbx_seq_one_letter_code
_entity_poly.pdbx_strand_id
1 'polypeptide(L)'
;MNRHFIFLLSWILLWSYTSPTIASANEKTSEEEILQQRMTYYVQFDELLIPWHFLAAIDQYERNLQSVRKDIPKRDGLIAIQFSDEYWSGALNPIKEDTSPETISYFGGMGLDGNGDGVASPTDDADVIFSMASFLSKFGTTDEDFKLALWDYYGSEEAVNQIFAISTMYRHFKTTELDAHTFPIPTNYNYSYRGTWGDNRGWGGRRIHEGTDIFASYGTPVVSTSYGVVEIKGWNQFGGWRIGIRDNHNSYHYYAHLGSYHKDIKVGDIVEPGTVLGYVGSSGYGKEGTSGKFPPHLHYGIYKFNGRTEWAFDPYPSLLQWERLAKKAKVKQ
;
A
#
# COMPACT_ATOMS: atom_id res chain seq x y z
N MET A 1 24.15 -9.92 -95.64
CA MET A 1 23.10 -10.61 -94.85
C MET A 1 23.30 -10.25 -93.38
N ASN A 2 22.72 -9.13 -92.93
CA ASN A 2 22.87 -8.65 -91.57
C ASN A 2 21.79 -9.27 -90.69
N ARG A 3 22.20 -10.05 -89.68
CA ARG A 3 21.34 -10.72 -88.71
C ARG A 3 20.95 -9.72 -87.61
N HIS A 4 19.67 -9.42 -87.48
CA HIS A 4 19.11 -8.61 -86.40
C HIS A 4 19.10 -9.42 -85.09
N PHE A 5 19.72 -8.86 -84.05
CA PHE A 5 19.60 -9.32 -82.66
C PHE A 5 18.29 -8.78 -82.08
N ILE A 6 17.41 -9.69 -81.64
CA ILE A 6 16.19 -9.37 -80.91
C ILE A 6 16.50 -9.52 -79.41
N PHE A 7 16.43 -8.42 -78.65
CA PHE A 7 16.45 -8.44 -77.20
C PHE A 7 15.05 -8.77 -76.68
N LEU A 8 14.88 -9.95 -76.07
CA LEU A 8 13.70 -10.32 -75.29
C LEU A 8 13.94 -9.90 -73.83
N LEU A 9 13.30 -8.81 -73.40
CA LEU A 9 13.22 -8.41 -71.99
C LEU A 9 12.20 -9.31 -71.30
N SER A 10 12.64 -10.22 -70.43
CA SER A 10 11.77 -10.98 -69.53
C SER A 10 11.41 -10.12 -68.32
N TRP A 11 10.13 -9.76 -68.20
CA TRP A 11 9.57 -9.19 -66.97
C TRP A 11 9.22 -10.33 -66.01
N ILE A 12 9.97 -10.44 -64.92
CA ILE A 12 9.62 -11.29 -63.78
C ILE A 12 8.71 -10.46 -62.87
N LEU A 13 7.41 -10.75 -62.86
CA LEU A 13 6.51 -10.27 -61.80
C LEU A 13 6.81 -11.08 -60.53
N LEU A 14 7.51 -10.47 -59.57
CA LEU A 14 7.55 -10.97 -58.20
C LEU A 14 6.21 -10.67 -57.53
N TRP A 15 5.41 -11.71 -57.29
CA TRP A 15 4.24 -11.62 -56.42
C TRP A 15 4.71 -11.74 -54.97
N SER A 16 4.81 -10.60 -54.30
CA SER A 16 5.08 -10.56 -52.85
C SER A 16 3.83 -10.99 -52.09
N TYR A 17 3.82 -12.20 -51.56
CA TYR A 17 2.86 -12.60 -50.52
C TYR A 17 3.25 -11.91 -49.21
N THR A 18 2.63 -10.77 -48.90
CA THR A 18 2.69 -10.21 -47.54
C THR A 18 1.68 -10.96 -46.68
N SER A 19 2.14 -11.92 -45.87
CA SER A 19 1.32 -12.43 -44.77
C SER A 19 1.13 -11.30 -43.76
N PRO A 20 -0.10 -10.96 -43.34
CA PRO A 20 -0.26 -10.02 -42.25
C PRO A 20 0.32 -10.68 -40.99
N THR A 21 1.44 -10.17 -40.51
CA THR A 21 1.87 -10.45 -39.14
C THR A 21 0.82 -9.81 -38.23
N ILE A 22 -0.07 -10.64 -37.69
CA ILE A 22 -0.83 -10.26 -36.51
C ILE A 22 0.22 -10.07 -35.43
N ALA A 23 0.63 -8.83 -35.22
CA ALA A 23 1.35 -8.45 -34.03
C ALA A 23 0.40 -8.72 -32.86
N SER A 24 0.64 -9.81 -32.14
CA SER A 24 0.08 -9.97 -30.81
C SER A 24 0.60 -8.79 -30.00
N ALA A 25 -0.25 -7.80 -29.75
CA ALA A 25 0.02 -6.85 -28.69
C ALA A 25 0.25 -7.69 -27.43
N ASN A 26 1.36 -7.46 -26.75
CA ASN A 26 1.66 -8.08 -25.47
C ASN A 26 0.56 -7.58 -24.51
N GLU A 27 -0.51 -8.36 -24.31
CA GLU A 27 -1.53 -8.07 -23.31
C GLU A 27 -0.82 -8.08 -21.96
N LYS A 28 -0.56 -6.88 -21.43
CA LYS A 28 -0.20 -6.76 -20.03
C LYS A 28 -1.36 -7.37 -19.26
N THR A 29 -1.08 -8.42 -18.49
CA THR A 29 -2.00 -9.01 -17.52
C THR A 29 -2.67 -7.87 -16.75
N SER A 30 -4.00 -7.90 -16.69
CA SER A 30 -4.77 -6.86 -16.02
C SER A 30 -4.44 -6.85 -14.52
N GLU A 31 -4.62 -5.69 -13.87
CA GLU A 31 -4.41 -5.56 -12.43
C GLU A 31 -5.29 -6.54 -11.63
N GLU A 32 -6.52 -6.75 -12.09
CA GLU A 32 -7.47 -7.72 -11.52
C GLU A 32 -6.96 -9.16 -11.62
N GLU A 33 -6.39 -9.56 -12.76
CA GLU A 33 -5.78 -10.88 -12.93
C GLU A 33 -4.58 -11.08 -12.00
N ILE A 34 -3.73 -10.06 -11.82
CA ILE A 34 -2.59 -10.11 -10.90
C ILE A 34 -3.08 -10.29 -9.45
N LEU A 35 -4.11 -9.54 -9.04
CA LEU A 35 -4.69 -9.65 -7.71
C LEU A 35 -5.30 -11.03 -7.46
N GLN A 36 -5.99 -11.59 -8.46
CA GLN A 36 -6.54 -12.94 -8.39
C GLN A 36 -5.44 -14.00 -8.25
N GLN A 37 -4.34 -13.87 -9.00
CA GLN A 37 -3.19 -14.77 -8.88
C GLN A 37 -2.50 -14.66 -7.51
N ARG A 38 -2.39 -13.47 -6.93
CA ARG A 38 -1.89 -13.31 -5.56
C ARG A 38 -2.80 -13.99 -4.54
N MET A 39 -4.11 -13.86 -4.70
CA MET A 39 -5.06 -14.51 -3.80
C MET A 39 -4.90 -16.04 -3.81
N THR A 40 -4.59 -16.67 -4.96
CA THR A 40 -4.33 -18.11 -5.00
C THR A 40 -3.12 -18.50 -4.16
N TYR A 41 -2.09 -17.65 -4.10
CA TYR A 41 -0.94 -17.88 -3.23
C TYR A 41 -1.28 -17.75 -1.74
N TYR A 42 -2.20 -16.87 -1.35
CA TYR A 42 -2.51 -16.64 0.07
C TYR A 42 -3.39 -17.72 0.69
N VAL A 43 -4.29 -18.33 -0.08
CA VAL A 43 -5.31 -19.26 0.45
C VAL A 43 -4.85 -20.72 0.47
N GLN A 44 -3.72 -21.06 -0.16
CA GLN A 44 -3.27 -22.45 -0.32
C GLN A 44 -2.70 -23.10 0.96
N PHE A 45 -2.54 -22.34 2.05
CA PHE A 45 -1.86 -22.81 3.27
C PHE A 45 -2.80 -23.09 4.45
N ASP A 46 -4.05 -23.47 4.17
CA ASP A 46 -5.05 -23.82 5.19
C ASP A 46 -4.58 -24.99 6.08
N GLU A 47 -3.83 -25.95 5.52
CA GLU A 47 -3.24 -27.07 6.28
C GLU A 47 -2.21 -26.61 7.34
N LEU A 48 -1.55 -25.47 7.11
CA LEU A 48 -0.64 -24.86 8.07
C LEU A 48 -1.37 -24.00 9.10
N LEU A 49 -2.71 -23.94 9.05
CA LEU A 49 -3.56 -23.12 9.90
C LEU A 49 -3.19 -21.64 9.87
N ILE A 50 -2.68 -21.15 8.73
CA ILE A 50 -2.31 -19.74 8.52
C ILE A 50 -3.47 -19.03 7.82
N PRO A 51 -4.17 -18.10 8.50
CA PRO A 51 -5.18 -17.29 7.85
C PRO A 51 -4.58 -16.48 6.70
N TRP A 52 -5.21 -16.55 5.52
CA TRP A 52 -4.74 -15.91 4.28
C TRP A 52 -4.36 -14.42 4.46
N HIS A 53 -5.10 -13.72 5.32
CA HIS A 53 -4.93 -12.28 5.53
C HIS A 53 -3.59 -11.92 6.18
N PHE A 54 -2.94 -12.84 6.90
CA PHE A 54 -1.58 -12.60 7.41
C PHE A 54 -0.54 -12.63 6.30
N LEU A 55 -0.57 -13.65 5.43
CA LEU A 55 0.35 -13.72 4.28
C LEU A 55 0.13 -12.55 3.32
N ALA A 56 -1.13 -12.21 3.02
CA ALA A 56 -1.48 -11.05 2.21
C ALA A 56 -0.99 -9.74 2.84
N ALA A 57 -1.03 -9.61 4.16
CA ALA A 57 -0.58 -8.41 4.85
C ALA A 57 0.95 -8.26 4.89
N ILE A 58 1.68 -9.35 5.12
CA ILE A 58 3.15 -9.39 5.03
C ILE A 58 3.57 -9.01 3.60
N ASP A 59 2.95 -9.63 2.60
CA ASP A 59 3.20 -9.33 1.20
C ASP A 59 2.95 -7.85 0.86
N GLN A 60 1.81 -7.31 1.27
CA GLN A 60 1.49 -5.90 1.05
C GLN A 60 2.50 -4.98 1.76
N TYR A 61 2.89 -5.31 2.98
CA TYR A 61 3.88 -4.53 3.73
C TYR A 61 5.23 -4.50 3.00
N GLU A 62 5.74 -5.63 2.53
CA GLU A 62 6.97 -5.71 1.74
C GLU A 62 6.87 -4.90 0.44
N ARG A 63 5.73 -4.99 -0.24
CA ARG A 63 5.44 -4.23 -1.46
C ARG A 63 5.45 -2.71 -1.20
N ASN A 64 4.88 -2.29 -0.07
CA ASN A 64 4.93 -0.91 0.40
C ASN A 64 6.38 -0.45 0.60
N LEU A 65 7.22 -1.26 1.25
CA LEU A 65 8.64 -0.94 1.46
C LEU A 65 9.40 -0.81 0.14
N GLN A 66 9.27 -1.78 -0.77
CA GLN A 66 9.93 -1.77 -2.08
C GLN A 66 9.51 -0.61 -2.99
N SER A 67 8.30 -0.07 -2.79
CA SER A 67 7.81 1.09 -3.55
C SER A 67 8.53 2.39 -3.20
N VAL A 68 9.08 2.50 -1.99
CA VAL A 68 9.68 3.74 -1.45
C VAL A 68 11.17 3.62 -1.11
N ARG A 69 11.67 2.42 -0.83
CA ARG A 69 13.08 2.18 -0.51
C ARG A 69 13.84 1.69 -1.74
N LYS A 70 14.91 2.40 -2.08
CA LYS A 70 15.80 2.07 -3.21
C LYS A 70 16.91 1.08 -2.83
N ASP A 71 17.18 0.95 -1.53
CA ASP A 71 18.16 0.01 -0.98
C ASP A 71 17.59 -1.40 -0.79
N ILE A 72 16.31 -1.60 -1.10
CA ILE A 72 15.68 -2.92 -1.19
C ILE A 72 15.59 -3.31 -2.67
N PRO A 73 16.10 -4.49 -3.08
CA PRO A 73 15.89 -5.01 -4.41
C PRO A 73 14.40 -5.13 -4.72
N LYS A 74 14.00 -4.74 -5.93
CA LYS A 74 12.63 -5.00 -6.38
C LYS A 74 12.56 -6.44 -6.87
N ARG A 75 11.51 -7.13 -6.45
CA ARG A 75 11.21 -8.47 -6.93
C ARG A 75 10.30 -8.39 -8.16
N ASP A 76 10.62 -9.15 -9.20
CA ASP A 76 9.85 -9.20 -10.45
C ASP A 76 8.65 -10.17 -10.40
N GLY A 77 8.50 -10.92 -9.29
CA GLY A 77 7.44 -11.89 -9.04
C GLY A 77 6.11 -11.29 -8.56
N LEU A 78 5.09 -12.15 -8.48
CA LEU A 78 3.77 -11.82 -7.97
C LEU A 78 3.79 -11.54 -6.48
N ILE A 79 4.64 -12.20 -5.70
CA ILE A 79 4.82 -12.03 -4.26
C ILE A 79 5.99 -11.09 -4.00
N ALA A 80 5.84 -10.15 -3.07
CA ALA A 80 6.86 -9.18 -2.68
C ALA A 80 7.67 -9.62 -1.46
N ILE A 81 7.24 -10.67 -0.75
CA ILE A 81 8.01 -11.25 0.35
C ILE A 81 9.41 -11.64 -0.14
N GLN A 82 10.41 -11.37 0.68
CA GLN A 82 11.81 -11.61 0.39
C GLN A 82 12.54 -11.91 1.69
N PHE A 83 13.57 -12.73 1.59
CA PHE A 83 14.43 -13.12 2.70
C PHE A 83 15.84 -12.58 2.42
N SER A 84 16.59 -12.24 3.48
CA SER A 84 18.03 -12.05 3.31
C SER A 84 18.69 -13.39 3.06
N ASP A 85 19.88 -13.39 2.46
CA ASP A 85 20.62 -14.63 2.20
C ASP A 85 20.90 -15.41 3.49
N GLU A 86 21.15 -14.71 4.61
CA GLU A 86 21.36 -15.34 5.92
C GLU A 86 20.10 -16.02 6.46
N TYR A 87 18.93 -15.44 6.21
CA TYR A 87 17.66 -16.04 6.59
C TYR A 87 17.27 -17.19 5.66
N TRP A 88 17.51 -17.03 4.35
CA TRP A 88 17.17 -18.05 3.36
C TRP A 88 18.07 -19.28 3.49
N SER A 89 19.38 -19.10 3.30
CA SER A 89 20.38 -20.18 3.24
C SER A 89 20.92 -20.61 4.61
N GLY A 90 20.75 -19.77 5.64
CA GLY A 90 21.33 -19.94 6.97
C GLY A 90 22.58 -19.06 7.16
N ALA A 91 22.68 -18.40 8.32
CA ALA A 91 23.73 -17.41 8.59
C ALA A 91 25.16 -17.95 8.41
N LEU A 92 25.37 -19.23 8.72
CA LEU A 92 26.66 -19.92 8.64
C LEU A 92 26.87 -20.67 7.32
N ASN A 93 25.91 -20.65 6.40
CA ASN A 93 26.07 -21.28 5.09
C ASN A 93 27.14 -20.52 4.28
N PRO A 94 28.19 -21.21 3.79
CA PRO A 94 29.20 -20.59 2.92
C PRO A 94 28.67 -20.27 1.52
N ILE A 95 27.58 -20.89 1.09
CA ILE A 95 26.90 -20.63 -0.20
C ILE A 95 25.67 -19.77 0.12
N LYS A 96 25.69 -18.50 -0.28
CA LYS A 96 24.61 -17.55 0.05
C LYS A 96 23.39 -17.73 -0.83
N GLU A 97 23.61 -18.06 -2.08
CA GLU A 97 22.60 -18.35 -3.09
C GLU A 97 22.30 -19.86 -3.16
N ASP A 98 22.38 -20.55 -2.02
CA ASP A 98 22.07 -21.97 -1.93
C ASP A 98 20.59 -22.23 -2.24
N THR A 99 20.32 -23.26 -3.02
CA THR A 99 18.98 -23.67 -3.43
C THR A 99 18.69 -25.14 -3.14
N SER A 100 19.62 -25.90 -2.52
CA SER A 100 19.34 -27.27 -2.09
C SER A 100 18.62 -27.25 -0.75
N PRO A 101 17.39 -27.80 -0.67
CA PRO A 101 16.64 -27.84 0.58
C PRO A 101 17.41 -28.53 1.73
N GLU A 102 18.19 -29.57 1.42
CA GLU A 102 18.95 -30.33 2.40
C GLU A 102 20.08 -29.50 3.03
N THR A 103 20.86 -28.79 2.21
CA THR A 103 21.97 -27.97 2.70
C THR A 103 21.46 -26.71 3.40
N ILE A 104 20.42 -26.06 2.87
CA ILE A 104 19.73 -24.96 3.53
C ILE A 104 19.27 -25.37 4.93
N SER A 105 18.55 -26.52 5.04
CA SER A 105 18.09 -27.03 6.32
C SER A 105 19.24 -27.38 7.27
N TYR A 106 20.33 -27.95 6.76
CA TYR A 106 21.52 -28.27 7.56
C TYR A 106 22.13 -27.02 8.23
N PHE A 107 22.15 -25.88 7.53
CA PHE A 107 22.63 -24.62 8.07
C PHE A 107 21.57 -23.81 8.83
N GLY A 108 20.37 -24.38 9.01
CA GLY A 108 19.27 -23.72 9.72
C GLY A 108 18.63 -22.56 8.94
N GLY A 109 18.81 -22.54 7.62
CA GLY A 109 18.09 -21.61 6.75
C GLY A 109 16.59 -21.92 6.67
N MET A 110 15.81 -20.94 6.26
CA MET A 110 14.35 -21.03 6.17
C MET A 110 13.82 -21.34 4.77
N GLY A 111 14.68 -21.33 3.75
CA GLY A 111 14.28 -21.64 2.37
C GLY A 111 13.75 -23.07 2.26
N LEU A 112 12.55 -23.20 1.68
CA LEU A 112 11.88 -24.46 1.41
C LEU A 112 11.41 -24.51 -0.04
N ASP A 113 11.44 -25.71 -0.62
CA ASP A 113 10.84 -26.02 -1.93
C ASP A 113 9.32 -26.11 -1.78
N GLY A 114 8.62 -25.06 -2.22
CA GLY A 114 7.18 -24.92 -2.11
C GLY A 114 6.41 -25.45 -3.31
N ASN A 115 7.07 -25.61 -4.47
CA ASN A 115 6.44 -26.12 -5.69
C ASN A 115 6.75 -27.61 -5.97
N GLY A 116 7.68 -28.21 -5.22
CA GLY A 116 8.07 -29.61 -5.31
C GLY A 116 9.02 -29.95 -6.46
N ASP A 117 9.74 -28.98 -7.01
CA ASP A 117 10.67 -29.18 -8.13
C ASP A 117 12.09 -29.62 -7.71
N GLY A 118 12.34 -29.72 -6.40
CA GLY A 118 13.61 -30.08 -5.78
C GLY A 118 14.54 -28.88 -5.53
N VAL A 119 14.08 -27.65 -5.75
CA VAL A 119 14.85 -26.42 -5.63
C VAL A 119 14.14 -25.47 -4.67
N ALA A 120 14.82 -25.01 -3.63
CA ALA A 120 14.34 -23.92 -2.78
C ALA A 120 14.90 -22.59 -3.28
N SER A 121 14.20 -21.94 -4.19
CA SER A 121 14.62 -20.69 -4.85
C SER A 121 14.08 -19.44 -4.15
N PRO A 122 14.94 -18.50 -3.71
CA PRO A 122 14.48 -17.23 -3.14
C PRO A 122 13.86 -16.31 -4.19
N THR A 123 13.86 -16.70 -5.48
CA THR A 123 13.28 -15.96 -6.61
C THR A 123 11.95 -16.55 -7.11
N ASP A 124 11.58 -17.74 -6.66
CA ASP A 124 10.30 -18.38 -6.99
C ASP A 124 9.21 -17.95 -6.00
N ASP A 125 7.99 -17.66 -6.48
CA ASP A 125 6.92 -17.14 -5.62
C ASP A 125 6.33 -18.22 -4.71
N ALA A 126 6.27 -19.47 -5.16
CA ALA A 126 5.75 -20.59 -4.39
C ALA A 126 6.69 -20.93 -3.23
N ASP A 127 8.00 -20.99 -3.50
CA ASP A 127 9.02 -21.28 -2.48
C ASP A 127 9.04 -20.20 -1.40
N VAL A 128 9.04 -18.92 -1.81
CA VAL A 128 9.07 -17.78 -0.89
C VAL A 128 7.88 -17.77 0.04
N ILE A 129 6.67 -17.89 -0.51
CA ILE A 129 5.47 -17.80 0.33
C ILE A 129 5.25 -19.06 1.16
N PHE A 130 5.63 -20.24 0.66
CA PHE A 130 5.63 -21.47 1.46
C PHE A 130 6.64 -21.40 2.61
N SER A 131 7.83 -20.85 2.38
CA SER A 131 8.85 -20.63 3.40
C SER A 131 8.34 -19.69 4.50
N MET A 132 7.66 -18.58 4.13
CA MET A 132 7.05 -17.67 5.10
C MET A 132 5.91 -18.35 5.87
N ALA A 133 4.98 -19.04 5.19
CA ALA A 133 3.88 -19.74 5.84
C ALA A 133 4.38 -20.80 6.83
N SER A 134 5.41 -21.55 6.44
CA SER A 134 6.08 -22.55 7.28
C SER A 134 6.86 -21.94 8.44
N PHE A 135 7.36 -20.71 8.30
CA PHE A 135 7.96 -19.97 9.42
C PHE A 135 6.88 -19.56 10.43
N LEU A 136 5.77 -18.95 9.97
CA LEU A 136 4.69 -18.50 10.84
C LEU A 136 4.06 -19.66 11.63
N SER A 137 3.89 -20.83 11.01
CA SER A 137 3.24 -22.00 11.63
C SER A 137 4.01 -22.57 12.82
N LYS A 138 5.30 -22.23 12.98
CA LYS A 138 6.13 -22.65 14.12
C LYS A 138 5.72 -21.98 15.45
N PHE A 139 5.05 -20.83 15.40
CA PHE A 139 4.72 -20.05 16.59
C PHE A 139 3.37 -20.44 17.19
N GLY A 140 2.37 -20.69 16.35
CA GLY A 140 1.02 -21.01 16.78
C GLY A 140 -0.03 -20.49 15.82
N THR A 141 -1.26 -20.33 16.31
CA THR A 141 -2.43 -19.98 15.47
C THR A 141 -3.20 -18.78 16.00
N THR A 142 -2.78 -18.20 17.11
CA THR A 142 -3.44 -17.03 17.71
C THR A 142 -2.85 -15.73 17.19
N ASP A 143 -3.63 -14.64 17.24
CA ASP A 143 -3.15 -13.29 16.89
C ASP A 143 -1.89 -12.90 17.69
N GLU A 144 -1.68 -13.42 18.91
CA GLU A 144 -0.46 -13.15 19.69
C GLU A 144 0.75 -13.95 19.18
N ASP A 145 0.55 -15.20 18.78
CA ASP A 145 1.62 -16.03 18.17
C ASP A 145 2.10 -15.40 16.86
N PHE A 146 1.17 -14.87 16.04
CA PHE A 146 1.51 -14.15 14.83
C PHE A 146 2.30 -12.86 15.11
N LYS A 147 1.99 -12.11 16.17
CA LYS A 147 2.82 -10.95 16.57
C LYS A 147 4.22 -11.38 16.95
N LEU A 148 4.37 -12.47 17.71
CA LEU A 148 5.67 -13.00 18.10
C LEU A 148 6.48 -13.42 16.86
N ALA A 149 5.86 -14.11 15.91
CA ALA A 149 6.50 -14.50 14.65
C ALA A 149 6.98 -13.28 13.83
N LEU A 150 6.11 -12.27 13.67
CA LEU A 150 6.46 -11.05 12.95
C LEU A 150 7.55 -10.26 13.69
N TRP A 151 7.52 -10.21 15.02
CA TRP A 151 8.57 -9.56 15.80
C TRP A 151 9.91 -10.29 15.64
N ASP A 152 9.91 -11.62 15.69
CA ASP A 152 11.11 -12.44 15.48
C ASP A 152 11.73 -12.20 14.10
N TYR A 153 10.90 -12.11 13.06
CA TYR A 153 11.36 -11.86 11.69
C TYR A 153 11.80 -10.41 11.44
N TYR A 154 10.96 -9.43 11.80
CA TYR A 154 11.16 -8.02 11.45
C TYR A 154 11.97 -7.22 12.46
N GLY A 155 11.98 -7.62 13.74
CA GLY A 155 12.66 -6.90 14.82
C GLY A 155 12.15 -5.46 15.05
N SER A 156 10.93 -5.13 14.62
CA SER A 156 10.34 -3.78 14.74
C SER A 156 8.87 -3.83 15.13
N GLU A 157 8.52 -3.06 16.17
CA GLU A 157 7.14 -2.98 16.68
C GLU A 157 6.26 -2.28 15.65
N GLU A 158 6.80 -1.25 15.00
CA GLU A 158 6.14 -0.52 13.94
C GLU A 158 5.82 -1.43 12.76
N ALA A 159 6.75 -2.28 12.32
CA ALA A 159 6.49 -3.26 11.27
C ALA A 159 5.35 -4.22 11.63
N VAL A 160 5.38 -4.78 12.84
CA VAL A 160 4.32 -5.64 13.37
C VAL A 160 2.97 -4.90 13.36
N ASN A 161 2.93 -3.68 13.88
CA ASN A 161 1.72 -2.86 13.93
C ASN A 161 1.16 -2.54 12.53
N GLN A 162 2.02 -2.24 11.54
CA GLN A 162 1.60 -2.02 10.15
C GLN A 162 1.01 -3.28 9.52
N ILE A 163 1.70 -4.42 9.66
CA ILE A 163 1.21 -5.70 9.12
C ILE A 163 -0.11 -6.08 9.79
N PHE A 164 -0.27 -5.87 11.10
CA PHE A 164 -1.53 -6.12 11.79
C PHE A 164 -2.65 -5.18 11.38
N ALA A 165 -2.37 -3.91 11.10
CA ALA A 165 -3.35 -2.99 10.56
C ALA A 165 -3.85 -3.47 9.18
N ILE A 166 -2.94 -3.84 8.28
CA ILE A 166 -3.27 -4.41 6.96
C ILE A 166 -4.09 -5.70 7.11
N SER A 167 -3.60 -6.64 7.91
CA SER A 167 -4.25 -7.92 8.19
C SER A 167 -5.67 -7.75 8.75
N THR A 168 -5.85 -6.78 9.65
CA THR A 168 -7.16 -6.45 10.23
C THR A 168 -8.15 -5.95 9.19
N MET A 169 -7.70 -5.08 8.27
CA MET A 169 -8.54 -4.60 7.16
C MET A 169 -8.89 -5.74 6.20
N TYR A 170 -7.92 -6.55 5.80
CA TYR A 170 -8.13 -7.68 4.89
C TYR A 170 -9.09 -8.71 5.49
N ARG A 171 -8.95 -9.03 6.78
CA ARG A 171 -9.88 -9.89 7.51
C ARG A 171 -11.30 -9.32 7.54
N HIS A 172 -11.44 -8.01 7.73
CA HIS A 172 -12.74 -7.33 7.84
C HIS A 172 -13.46 -7.23 6.50
N PHE A 173 -12.80 -6.69 5.48
CA PHE A 173 -13.39 -6.48 4.15
C PHE A 173 -13.36 -7.74 3.27
N LYS A 174 -12.62 -8.77 3.67
CA LYS A 174 -12.46 -10.04 2.93
C LYS A 174 -11.92 -9.87 1.52
N THR A 175 -11.10 -8.84 1.32
CA THR A 175 -10.44 -8.53 0.04
C THR A 175 -9.13 -7.80 0.31
N THR A 176 -8.21 -7.85 -0.66
CA THR A 176 -7.01 -7.01 -0.71
C THR A 176 -7.23 -5.70 -1.47
N GLU A 177 -8.37 -5.54 -2.15
CA GLU A 177 -8.71 -4.41 -3.03
C GLU A 177 -9.19 -3.20 -2.24
N LEU A 178 -8.29 -2.57 -1.49
CA LEU A 178 -8.59 -1.46 -0.57
C LEU A 178 -7.99 -0.13 -1.05
N ASP A 179 -8.06 0.12 -2.36
CA ASP A 179 -7.38 1.24 -3.01
C ASP A 179 -8.33 2.40 -3.35
N ALA A 180 -9.62 2.26 -3.05
CA ALA A 180 -10.60 3.31 -3.28
C ALA A 180 -10.35 4.52 -2.37
N HIS A 181 -10.58 5.71 -2.92
CA HIS A 181 -10.40 6.96 -2.19
C HIS A 181 -11.52 7.95 -2.46
N THR A 182 -11.75 8.86 -1.51
CA THR A 182 -12.68 9.99 -1.65
C THR A 182 -12.11 11.28 -1.08
N PHE A 183 -12.71 12.42 -1.45
CA PHE A 183 -12.34 13.72 -0.91
C PHE A 183 -12.83 13.85 0.55
N PRO A 184 -12.03 14.41 1.48
CA PRO A 184 -12.33 14.38 2.93
C PRO A 184 -13.51 15.25 3.36
N ILE A 185 -14.03 16.11 2.46
CA ILE A 185 -15.24 16.90 2.66
C ILE A 185 -16.28 16.46 1.62
N PRO A 186 -17.50 16.06 2.01
CA PRO A 186 -18.51 15.67 1.02
C PRO A 186 -18.79 16.79 0.00
N THR A 187 -18.86 16.44 -1.29
CA THR A 187 -18.87 17.40 -2.41
C THR A 187 -20.15 18.25 -2.52
N ASN A 188 -21.15 17.99 -1.67
CA ASN A 188 -22.36 18.79 -1.53
C ASN A 188 -22.23 19.96 -0.54
N TYR A 189 -21.09 20.12 0.13
CA TYR A 189 -20.79 21.25 1.01
C TYR A 189 -19.96 22.31 0.29
N ASN A 190 -20.01 23.54 0.81
CA ASN A 190 -19.14 24.62 0.36
C ASN A 190 -17.77 24.49 1.04
N TYR A 191 -16.72 24.42 0.24
CA TYR A 191 -15.34 24.41 0.71
C TYR A 191 -14.40 25.11 -0.27
N SER A 192 -13.22 25.51 0.21
CA SER A 192 -12.13 26.00 -0.62
C SER A 192 -10.77 25.53 -0.09
N TYR A 193 -9.84 25.27 -1.01
CA TYR A 193 -8.50 24.82 -0.67
C TYR A 193 -7.54 25.15 -1.82
N ARG A 194 -6.25 25.20 -1.51
CA ARG A 194 -5.16 25.39 -2.49
C ARG A 194 -3.90 24.70 -1.98
N GLY A 195 -2.98 24.38 -2.89
CA GLY A 195 -1.67 23.87 -2.52
C GLY A 195 -0.93 24.89 -1.65
N THR A 196 -0.69 24.54 -0.40
CA THR A 196 0.01 25.37 0.61
C THR A 196 1.16 24.60 1.26
N TRP A 197 1.58 23.50 0.60
CA TRP A 197 2.69 22.68 1.04
C TRP A 197 3.98 23.50 1.13
N GLY A 198 4.69 23.39 2.25
CA GLY A 198 5.94 24.12 2.44
C GLY A 198 5.75 25.59 2.89
N ASP A 199 4.52 26.11 2.93
CA ASP A 199 4.27 27.47 3.41
C ASP A 199 4.73 27.64 4.86
N ASN A 200 5.27 28.81 5.20
CA ASN A 200 5.76 29.10 6.54
C ASN A 200 4.60 29.08 7.57
N ARG A 201 4.70 28.25 8.61
CA ARG A 201 3.78 28.24 9.76
C ARG A 201 4.41 29.00 10.93
N GLY A 202 4.22 30.33 10.98
CA GLY A 202 4.93 31.20 11.91
C GLY A 202 4.12 31.78 13.08
N TRP A 203 4.47 31.38 14.31
CA TRP A 203 4.67 32.26 15.48
C TRP A 203 6.10 32.02 16.02
N GLY A 204 7.13 32.30 15.20
CA GLY A 204 8.55 32.29 15.64
C GLY A 204 9.36 30.99 15.49
N GLY A 205 8.98 30.06 14.60
CA GLY A 205 9.75 28.82 14.35
C GLY A 205 9.90 28.45 12.86
N ARG A 206 10.87 27.57 12.55
CA ARG A 206 11.18 27.03 11.21
C ARG A 206 10.23 25.90 10.75
N ARG A 207 8.94 25.95 11.10
CA ARG A 207 7.98 24.90 10.72
C ARG A 207 7.38 25.18 9.35
N ILE A 208 7.42 24.18 8.48
CA ILE A 208 6.73 24.17 7.20
C ILE A 208 5.31 23.61 7.37
N HIS A 209 4.40 24.00 6.47
CA HIS A 209 3.08 23.41 6.40
C HIS A 209 3.14 22.03 5.73
N GLU A 210 3.01 20.98 6.55
CA GLU A 210 3.04 19.56 6.13
C GLU A 210 1.62 19.03 5.84
N GLY A 211 0.84 19.77 5.05
CA GLY A 211 -0.52 19.38 4.73
C GLY A 211 -1.22 20.34 3.77
N THR A 212 -2.54 20.25 3.71
CA THR A 212 -3.43 21.18 3.00
C THR A 212 -4.59 21.54 3.90
N ASP A 213 -4.86 22.84 4.00
CA ASP A 213 -6.00 23.36 4.74
C ASP A 213 -7.22 23.48 3.81
N ILE A 214 -8.31 22.82 4.19
CA ILE A 214 -9.58 22.82 3.47
C ILE A 214 -10.58 23.62 4.30
N PHE A 215 -10.83 24.85 3.88
CA PHE A 215 -11.73 25.77 4.57
C PHE A 215 -13.18 25.37 4.30
N ALA A 216 -13.96 25.21 5.37
CA ALA A 216 -15.38 24.88 5.33
C ALA A 216 -16.06 25.38 6.61
N SER A 217 -17.38 25.51 6.59
CA SER A 217 -18.15 25.97 7.76
C SER A 217 -18.00 25.02 8.95
N TYR A 218 -18.10 25.56 10.17
CA TYR A 218 -18.22 24.74 11.39
C TYR A 218 -19.32 23.69 11.23
N GLY A 219 -19.05 22.47 11.71
CA GLY A 219 -20.02 21.38 11.63
C GLY A 219 -20.08 20.67 10.27
N THR A 220 -19.31 21.10 9.26
CA THR A 220 -19.19 20.36 8.00
C THR A 220 -18.63 18.96 8.27
N PRO A 221 -19.23 17.87 7.79
CA PRO A 221 -18.71 16.53 8.00
C PRO A 221 -17.30 16.36 7.40
N VAL A 222 -16.44 15.70 8.15
CA VAL A 222 -15.12 15.21 7.71
C VAL A 222 -15.21 13.70 7.59
N VAL A 223 -14.85 13.17 6.43
CA VAL A 223 -14.91 11.73 6.12
C VAL A 223 -13.53 11.14 5.88
N SER A 224 -13.38 9.83 6.11
CA SER A 224 -12.17 9.10 5.74
C SER A 224 -11.93 9.19 4.25
N THR A 225 -10.68 9.44 3.86
CA THR A 225 -10.27 9.52 2.45
C THR A 225 -9.95 8.16 1.86
N SER A 226 -9.67 7.16 2.69
CA SER A 226 -9.18 5.83 2.34
C SER A 226 -9.81 4.78 3.26
N TYR A 227 -9.60 3.51 2.92
CA TYR A 227 -9.73 2.43 3.90
C TYR A 227 -8.64 2.57 4.96
N GLY A 228 -8.92 2.17 6.20
CA GLY A 228 -7.90 2.23 7.23
C GLY A 228 -8.36 1.79 8.61
N VAL A 229 -7.40 1.79 9.53
CA VAL A 229 -7.64 1.64 10.97
C VAL A 229 -7.41 2.97 11.66
N VAL A 230 -8.31 3.38 12.55
CA VAL A 230 -8.14 4.58 13.39
C VAL A 230 -7.01 4.32 14.38
N GLU A 231 -5.83 4.84 14.07
CA GLU A 231 -4.61 4.66 14.86
C GLU A 231 -4.62 5.56 16.10
N ILE A 232 -5.06 6.82 15.92
CA ILE A 232 -5.13 7.78 17.03
C ILE A 232 -6.38 8.65 16.97
N LYS A 233 -6.89 8.99 18.15
CA LYS A 233 -7.97 9.95 18.36
C LYS A 233 -7.68 10.73 19.63
N GLY A 234 -7.65 12.05 19.56
CA GLY A 234 -7.47 12.89 20.75
C GLY A 234 -6.91 14.27 20.47
N TRP A 235 -6.54 14.97 21.55
CA TRP A 235 -6.00 16.32 21.50
C TRP A 235 -4.50 16.34 21.15
N ASN A 236 -4.10 17.29 20.32
CA ASN A 236 -2.71 17.74 20.16
C ASN A 236 -2.64 19.26 20.26
N GLN A 237 -1.59 19.80 20.89
CA GLN A 237 -1.44 21.25 21.09
C GLN A 237 -1.56 22.07 19.80
N PHE A 238 -1.03 21.58 18.68
CA PHE A 238 -1.09 22.26 17.40
C PHE A 238 -2.34 21.85 16.62
N GLY A 239 -2.58 20.55 16.46
CA GLY A 239 -3.67 20.01 15.66
C GLY A 239 -5.06 20.07 16.28
N GLY A 240 -5.17 20.45 17.56
CA GLY A 240 -6.43 20.40 18.30
C GLY A 240 -6.98 18.99 18.40
N TRP A 241 -8.30 18.84 18.26
CA TRP A 241 -8.93 17.53 18.11
C TRP A 241 -8.58 16.95 16.74
N ARG A 242 -7.91 15.80 16.77
CA ARG A 242 -7.44 15.10 15.57
C ARG A 242 -7.83 13.63 15.55
N ILE A 243 -7.88 13.07 14.35
CA ILE A 243 -7.93 11.64 14.05
C ILE A 243 -6.79 11.30 13.10
N GLY A 244 -6.15 10.15 13.33
CA GLY A 244 -5.17 9.55 12.45
C GLY A 244 -5.64 8.19 11.97
N ILE A 245 -5.53 7.93 10.68
CA ILE A 245 -5.93 6.65 10.05
C ILE A 245 -4.75 6.06 9.29
N ARG A 246 -4.47 4.78 9.50
CA ARG A 246 -3.46 4.03 8.74
C ARG A 246 -4.12 3.21 7.63
N ASP A 247 -3.71 3.42 6.39
CA ASP A 247 -4.18 2.65 5.22
C ASP A 247 -3.36 1.36 4.99
N ASN A 248 -3.77 0.55 4.00
CA ASN A 248 -3.07 -0.69 3.62
C ASN A 248 -1.74 -0.45 2.88
N HIS A 249 -1.42 0.81 2.56
CA HIS A 249 -0.21 1.20 1.87
C HIS A 249 0.87 1.75 2.80
N ASN A 250 0.73 1.65 4.13
CA ASN A 250 1.58 2.32 5.13
C ASN A 250 1.49 3.86 5.08
N SER A 251 0.41 4.42 4.53
CA SER A 251 0.12 5.85 4.57
C SER A 251 -0.73 6.19 5.79
N TYR A 252 -0.32 7.23 6.49
CA TYR A 252 -1.05 7.81 7.61
C TYR A 252 -1.77 9.08 7.18
N HIS A 253 -3.09 9.05 7.30
CA HIS A 253 -3.99 10.15 6.97
C HIS A 253 -4.32 10.92 8.25
N TYR A 254 -3.95 12.20 8.27
CA TYR A 254 -4.06 13.06 9.42
C TYR A 254 -5.18 14.08 9.24
N TYR A 255 -6.16 14.07 10.16
CA TYR A 255 -7.30 14.99 10.16
C TYR A 255 -7.27 15.82 11.44
N ALA A 256 -7.07 17.13 11.32
CA ALA A 256 -6.92 18.03 12.46
C ALA A 256 -7.94 19.18 12.45
N HIS A 257 -7.94 19.92 13.56
CA HIS A 257 -8.80 21.08 13.84
C HIS A 257 -10.28 20.73 13.91
N LEU A 258 -10.62 19.48 14.22
CA LEU A 258 -12.01 19.04 14.34
C LEU A 258 -12.71 19.82 15.47
N GLY A 259 -13.98 20.16 15.25
CA GLY A 259 -14.83 20.76 16.28
C GLY A 259 -15.42 19.71 17.22
N SER A 260 -15.70 18.53 16.68
CA SER A 260 -16.17 17.35 17.42
C SER A 260 -15.89 16.07 16.62
N TYR A 261 -15.87 14.95 17.31
CA TYR A 261 -15.82 13.62 16.70
C TYR A 261 -17.21 13.12 16.36
N HIS A 262 -17.31 12.23 15.37
CA HIS A 262 -18.49 11.41 15.22
C HIS A 262 -18.68 10.56 16.49
N LYS A 263 -19.92 10.38 16.95
CA LYS A 263 -20.20 9.75 18.25
C LYS A 263 -19.67 8.31 18.36
N ASP A 264 -19.66 7.58 17.25
CA ASP A 264 -19.35 6.14 17.25
C ASP A 264 -17.88 5.84 16.93
N ILE A 265 -17.09 6.83 16.50
CA ILE A 265 -15.70 6.60 16.08
C ILE A 265 -14.79 6.42 17.32
N LYS A 266 -13.94 5.39 17.33
CA LYS A 266 -12.93 5.13 18.36
C LYS A 266 -11.63 4.60 17.77
N VAL A 267 -10.56 4.63 18.56
CA VAL A 267 -9.27 4.02 18.20
C VAL A 267 -9.49 2.52 17.98
N GLY A 268 -8.91 1.98 16.92
CA GLY A 268 -9.06 0.59 16.48
C GLY A 268 -10.26 0.33 15.56
N ASP A 269 -11.13 1.32 15.32
CA ASP A 269 -12.20 1.16 14.32
C ASP A 269 -11.61 1.04 12.92
N ILE A 270 -12.23 0.16 12.13
CA ILE A 270 -11.95 0.01 10.70
C ILE A 270 -12.90 0.95 9.96
N VAL A 271 -12.36 1.73 9.05
CA VAL A 271 -13.11 2.72 8.26
C VAL A 271 -12.91 2.47 6.77
N GLU A 272 -13.89 2.90 5.99
CA GLU A 272 -13.85 2.93 4.52
C GLU A 272 -14.00 4.37 4.01
N PRO A 273 -13.62 4.65 2.75
CA PRO A 273 -13.77 5.98 2.16
C PRO A 273 -15.21 6.50 2.31
N GLY A 274 -15.37 7.68 2.90
CA GLY A 274 -16.70 8.27 3.17
C GLY A 274 -17.23 8.06 4.59
N THR A 275 -16.60 7.21 5.40
CA THR A 275 -16.96 7.06 6.83
C THR A 275 -16.79 8.40 7.56
N VAL A 276 -17.82 8.87 8.24
CA VAL A 276 -17.78 10.15 8.98
C VAL A 276 -16.91 10.01 10.23
N LEU A 277 -15.83 10.81 10.29
CA LEU A 277 -14.87 10.82 11.39
C LEU A 277 -15.22 11.87 12.44
N GLY A 278 -15.81 12.98 11.99
CA GLY A 278 -16.12 14.11 12.83
C GLY A 278 -16.54 15.30 11.99
N TYR A 279 -16.34 16.49 12.54
CA TYR A 279 -16.85 17.71 11.94
C TYR A 279 -15.83 18.82 12.00
N VAL A 280 -15.77 19.64 10.95
CA VAL A 280 -14.88 20.78 10.82
C VAL A 280 -15.06 21.73 12.00
N GLY A 281 -13.94 22.19 12.54
CA GLY A 281 -13.89 23.18 13.61
C GLY A 281 -12.71 24.12 13.46
N SER A 282 -12.25 24.65 14.60
CA SER A 282 -11.09 25.55 14.70
C SER A 282 -10.30 25.26 15.97
N SER A 283 -10.25 23.99 16.36
CA SER A 283 -9.60 23.56 17.59
C SER A 283 -8.08 23.48 17.42
N GLY A 284 -7.32 23.86 18.44
CA GLY A 284 -5.86 23.74 18.46
C GLY A 284 -5.14 25.03 18.85
N TYR A 285 -3.82 25.03 18.65
CA TYR A 285 -2.91 26.10 19.02
C TYR A 285 -3.02 26.52 20.50
N GLY A 286 -3.10 25.55 21.42
CA GLY A 286 -3.21 25.82 22.85
C GLY A 286 -3.43 24.59 23.71
N LYS A 287 -3.87 24.83 24.96
CA LYS A 287 -4.30 23.77 25.89
C LYS A 287 -5.52 23.04 25.35
N GLU A 288 -5.78 21.85 25.87
CA GLU A 288 -6.94 21.05 25.49
C GLU A 288 -8.25 21.83 25.52
N GLY A 289 -9.03 21.69 24.44
CA GLY A 289 -10.29 22.42 24.23
C GLY A 289 -10.13 23.84 23.66
N THR A 290 -8.92 24.33 23.40
CA THR A 290 -8.72 25.64 22.75
C THR A 290 -9.39 25.66 21.37
N SER A 291 -10.20 26.68 21.08
CA SER A 291 -10.86 26.84 19.77
C SER A 291 -10.98 28.32 19.38
N GLY A 292 -11.30 28.60 18.12
CA GLY A 292 -11.63 29.94 17.63
C GLY A 292 -10.43 30.85 17.34
N LYS A 293 -9.19 30.33 17.36
CA LYS A 293 -7.98 31.12 17.10
C LYS A 293 -7.71 31.40 15.62
N PHE A 294 -8.43 30.72 14.73
CA PHE A 294 -8.29 30.79 13.28
C PHE A 294 -9.61 30.40 12.61
N PRO A 295 -9.83 30.73 11.31
CA PRO A 295 -11.04 30.36 10.59
C PRO A 295 -11.26 28.85 10.56
N PRO A 296 -12.52 28.36 10.52
CA PRO A 296 -12.79 26.93 10.50
C PRO A 296 -12.24 26.27 9.24
N HIS A 297 -11.50 25.18 9.43
CA HIS A 297 -10.93 24.38 8.34
C HIS A 297 -10.60 22.99 8.83
N LEU A 298 -10.51 22.05 7.91
CA LEU A 298 -9.84 20.77 8.10
C LEU A 298 -8.37 20.95 7.71
N HIS A 299 -7.44 20.71 8.62
CA HIS A 299 -6.05 20.47 8.23
C HIS A 299 -5.91 18.99 7.89
N TYR A 300 -5.53 18.70 6.65
CA TYR A 300 -5.33 17.35 6.15
C TYR A 300 -3.87 17.12 5.77
N GLY A 301 -3.24 16.10 6.37
CA GLY A 301 -1.87 15.70 6.07
C GLY A 301 -1.80 14.24 5.65
N ILE A 302 -0.80 13.88 4.85
CA ILE A 302 -0.47 12.48 4.57
C ILE A 302 1.01 12.25 4.85
N TYR A 303 1.28 11.15 5.56
CA TYR A 303 2.61 10.70 5.91
C TYR A 303 2.79 9.27 5.41
N LYS A 304 4.01 8.87 5.10
CA LYS A 304 4.33 7.53 4.62
C LYS A 304 5.39 6.92 5.51
N PHE A 305 5.30 5.62 5.77
CA PHE A 305 6.31 4.87 6.50
C PHE A 305 7.13 3.97 5.55
N ASN A 306 8.47 3.98 5.70
CA ASN A 306 9.40 3.21 4.86
C ASN A 306 10.07 2.04 5.60
N GLY A 307 9.53 1.62 6.74
CA GLY A 307 10.15 0.60 7.58
C GLY A 307 11.21 1.14 8.54
N ARG A 308 11.51 2.45 8.52
CA ARG A 308 12.49 3.10 9.42
C ARG A 308 11.95 4.40 10.01
N THR A 309 11.42 5.26 9.16
CA THR A 309 10.93 6.59 9.53
C THR A 309 9.66 6.92 8.79
N GLU A 310 8.88 7.84 9.35
CA GLU A 310 7.78 8.49 8.64
C GLU A 310 8.23 9.81 8.01
N TRP A 311 7.68 10.13 6.84
CA TRP A 311 7.83 11.45 6.22
C TRP A 311 6.50 11.96 5.70
N ALA A 312 6.30 13.27 5.82
CA ALA A 312 5.17 13.95 5.23
C ALA A 312 5.39 14.17 3.73
N PHE A 313 4.32 14.14 2.93
CA PHE A 313 4.36 14.55 1.52
C PHE A 313 3.13 15.37 1.13
N ASP A 314 3.23 16.14 0.05
CA ASP A 314 2.18 17.05 -0.40
C ASP A 314 0.87 16.30 -0.70
N PRO A 315 -0.21 16.52 0.07
CA PRO A 315 -1.48 15.85 -0.18
C PRO A 315 -2.30 16.51 -1.30
N TYR A 316 -1.93 17.72 -1.75
CA TYR A 316 -2.73 18.50 -2.70
C TYR A 316 -2.98 17.80 -4.04
N PRO A 317 -1.99 17.12 -4.68
CA PRO A 317 -2.24 16.35 -5.90
C PRO A 317 -3.29 15.25 -5.72
N SER A 318 -3.22 14.51 -4.61
CA SER A 318 -4.19 13.46 -4.28
C SER A 318 -5.58 14.04 -4.03
N LEU A 319 -5.66 15.13 -3.28
CA LEU A 319 -6.92 15.85 -3.03
C LEU A 319 -7.61 16.30 -4.33
N LEU A 320 -6.86 16.86 -5.29
CA LEU A 320 -7.39 17.23 -6.61
C LEU A 320 -7.95 16.02 -7.37
N GLN A 321 -7.26 14.89 -7.32
CA GLN A 321 -7.70 13.66 -7.97
C GLN A 321 -8.98 13.12 -7.32
N TRP A 322 -8.99 12.99 -6.00
CA TRP A 322 -10.13 12.44 -5.26
C TRP A 322 -11.37 13.32 -5.35
N GLU A 323 -11.21 14.65 -5.36
CA GLU A 323 -12.33 15.58 -5.59
C GLU A 323 -12.99 15.34 -6.96
N ARG A 324 -12.18 15.20 -8.02
CA ARG A 324 -12.69 14.94 -9.37
C ARG A 324 -13.43 13.61 -9.46
N LEU A 325 -12.89 12.57 -8.82
CA LEU A 325 -13.52 11.24 -8.78
C LEU A 325 -14.84 11.27 -8.01
N ALA A 326 -14.86 11.89 -6.83
CA ALA A 326 -16.07 12.02 -6.01
C ALA A 326 -17.19 12.80 -6.72
N LYS A 327 -16.84 13.88 -7.45
CA LYS A 327 -17.82 14.63 -8.27
C LYS A 327 -18.36 13.80 -9.43
N LYS A 328 -17.52 13.01 -10.11
CA LYS A 328 -17.94 12.13 -11.21
C LYS A 328 -18.86 11.01 -10.75
N ALA A 329 -18.56 10.38 -9.60
CA ALA A 329 -19.39 9.32 -9.04
C ALA A 329 -20.83 9.80 -8.75
N LYS A 330 -20.97 11.03 -8.25
CA LYS A 330 -22.28 11.65 -7.99
C LYS A 330 -23.12 11.91 -9.24
N VAL A 331 -22.50 12.19 -10.39
CA VAL A 331 -23.22 12.44 -11.66
C VAL A 331 -23.81 11.14 -12.25
N LYS A 332 -23.30 9.98 -11.84
CA LYS A 332 -23.76 8.66 -12.32
C LYS A 332 -24.90 8.07 -11.48
N GLN A 333 -25.19 8.65 -10.32
CA GLN A 333 -26.34 8.30 -9.46
C GLN A 333 -27.49 9.25 -9.75
#